data_AF-A0A0K0ETI0-F1
#
_entry.id   AF-A0A0K0ETI0-F1
#
_cell.length_a   1.000
_cell.length_b   1.000
_cell.length_c   1.000
_cell.angle_alpha   90.00
_cell.angle_beta   90.00
_cell.angle_gamma   90.00
#
_symmetry.space_group_name_H-M   'P 1'
#
loop_
_entity.id
_entity.type
_entity.pdbx_description
1 polymer ?
#
loop_
_entity_poly.entity_id
_entity_poly.type
_entity_poly.pdbx_seq_one_letter_code
_entity_poly.pdbx_strand_id
1 'polypeptide(L)'
;MVDLDKFISENFRPKPQRNSLSEYLNNIIDFIKNIHKKPVHYQFAFGGSCGFVVGYIFSRTSRLLSIATGVSIVIFQYLIYKGYIRFNETRIERDVRNLRESVLSELGVTGSLLPKEKEIQTFLKKNVYTFSGLAAGTFLGYGLS
;
A
#
# COMPACT_ATOMS: atom_id res chain seq x y z
N MET A 1 36.44 -31.18 -23.22
CA MET A 1 35.78 -29.86 -23.18
C MET A 1 34.46 -30.08 -22.48
N VAL A 2 34.25 -29.52 -21.29
CA VAL A 2 32.99 -29.72 -20.55
C VAL A 2 31.92 -28.89 -21.26
N ASP A 3 30.84 -29.52 -21.70
CA ASP A 3 29.70 -28.89 -22.39
C ASP A 3 28.95 -27.94 -21.44
N LEU A 4 29.50 -26.74 -21.28
CA LEU A 4 28.96 -25.70 -20.42
C LEU A 4 27.56 -25.28 -20.87
N ASP A 5 27.30 -25.27 -22.19
CA ASP A 5 25.99 -24.99 -22.78
C ASP A 5 24.93 -25.99 -22.31
N LYS A 6 25.27 -27.28 -22.26
CA LYS A 6 24.35 -28.31 -21.79
C LYS A 6 24.05 -28.14 -20.30
N PHE A 7 25.09 -27.87 -19.50
CA PHE A 7 24.94 -27.66 -18.05
C PHE A 7 24.12 -26.40 -17.72
N ILE A 8 24.30 -25.31 -18.49
CA ILE A 8 23.50 -24.10 -18.37
C ILE A 8 22.06 -24.38 -18.80
N SER A 9 21.84 -25.07 -19.94
CA SER A 9 20.48 -25.36 -20.43
C SER A 9 19.68 -26.29 -19.51
N GLU A 10 20.35 -27.23 -18.83
CA GLU A 10 19.70 -28.19 -17.93
C GLU A 10 19.35 -27.54 -16.59
N ASN A 11 20.22 -26.67 -16.07
CA ASN A 11 19.99 -26.00 -14.79
C ASN A 11 19.14 -24.71 -14.91
N PHE A 12 19.07 -24.09 -16.09
CA PHE A 12 18.27 -22.90 -16.37
C PHE A 12 17.04 -23.17 -17.25
N ARG A 13 16.50 -24.40 -17.25
CA ARG A 13 15.11 -24.59 -17.69
C ARG A 13 14.17 -24.20 -16.54
N PRO A 14 13.52 -23.03 -16.56
CA PRO A 14 12.47 -22.74 -15.59
C PRO A 14 11.35 -23.75 -15.84
N LYS A 15 11.22 -24.75 -14.95
CA LYS A 15 10.02 -25.60 -14.93
C LYS A 15 8.82 -24.65 -14.79
N PRO A 16 7.81 -24.74 -15.67
CA PRO A 16 6.61 -23.92 -15.59
C PRO A 16 5.83 -24.35 -14.35
N GLN A 17 6.17 -23.76 -13.21
CA GLN A 17 5.65 -24.12 -11.89
C GLN A 17 4.29 -23.44 -11.66
N ARG A 18 3.37 -23.59 -12.63
CA ARG A 18 2.02 -23.02 -12.56
C ARG A 18 1.25 -23.52 -11.34
N ASN A 19 1.56 -24.75 -10.92
CA ASN A 19 0.92 -25.40 -9.77
C ASN A 19 1.60 -25.02 -8.44
N SER A 20 2.87 -24.61 -8.44
CA SER A 20 3.53 -24.28 -7.17
C SER A 20 3.05 -22.97 -6.61
N LEU A 21 2.78 -21.95 -7.42
CA LEU A 21 2.27 -20.70 -6.87
C LEU A 21 0.94 -20.95 -6.16
N SER A 22 0.02 -21.69 -6.78
CA SER A 22 -1.22 -22.11 -6.12
C SER A 22 -0.98 -22.99 -4.90
N GLU A 23 0.02 -23.86 -4.91
CA GLU A 23 0.35 -24.75 -3.78
C GLU A 23 1.01 -23.99 -2.62
N TYR A 24 1.95 -23.08 -2.90
CA TYR A 24 2.51 -22.12 -1.94
C TYR A 24 1.43 -21.21 -1.38
N LEU A 25 0.53 -20.70 -2.22
CA LEU A 25 -0.60 -19.89 -1.77
C LEU A 25 -1.55 -20.71 -0.90
N ASN A 26 -1.90 -21.93 -1.28
CA ASN A 26 -2.75 -22.82 -0.48
C ASN A 26 -2.09 -23.16 0.86
N ASN A 27 -0.78 -23.42 0.87
CA ASN A 27 -0.02 -23.64 2.09
C ASN A 27 0.00 -22.39 2.96
N ILE A 28 0.21 -21.19 2.39
CA ILE A 28 0.16 -19.92 3.13
C ILE A 28 -1.26 -19.69 3.68
N ILE A 29 -2.30 -19.92 2.89
CA ILE A 29 -3.70 -19.78 3.30
C ILE A 29 -4.01 -20.74 4.45
N ASP A 30 -3.59 -22.01 4.35
CA ASP A 30 -3.78 -23.00 5.40
C ASP A 30 -2.96 -22.66 6.65
N PHE A 31 -1.73 -22.18 6.48
CA PHE A 31 -0.92 -21.64 7.57
C PHE A 31 -1.62 -20.48 8.26
N ILE A 32 -2.19 -19.53 7.50
CA ILE A 32 -2.93 -18.37 8.01
C ILE A 32 -4.21 -18.81 8.73
N LYS A 33 -4.94 -19.78 8.19
CA LYS A 33 -6.12 -20.35 8.85
C LYS A 33 -5.77 -20.97 10.20
N ASN A 34 -4.59 -21.57 10.30
CA ASN A 34 -4.01 -22.12 11.53
C ASN A 34 -3.33 -21.06 12.43
N ILE A 35 -3.23 -19.77 12.02
CA ILE A 35 -2.64 -18.69 12.84
C ILE A 35 -3.48 -18.38 14.07
N HIS A 36 -4.77 -18.72 14.11
CA HIS A 36 -5.58 -18.46 15.31
C HIS A 36 -4.99 -19.10 16.59
N LYS A 37 -4.12 -20.10 16.44
CA LYS A 37 -3.39 -20.75 17.54
C LYS A 37 -1.93 -20.26 17.70
N LYS A 38 -1.43 -19.40 16.82
CA LYS A 38 -0.03 -18.95 16.83
C LYS A 38 0.19 -17.75 17.76
N PRO A 39 1.36 -17.68 18.39
CA PRO A 39 1.70 -16.62 19.34
C PRO A 39 1.98 -15.26 18.67
N VAL A 40 1.81 -14.20 19.47
CA VAL A 40 1.88 -12.78 19.10
C VAL A 40 3.15 -12.40 18.33
N HIS A 41 4.29 -13.05 18.59
CA HIS A 41 5.56 -12.73 17.92
C HIS A 41 5.56 -13.05 16.42
N TYR A 42 4.84 -14.08 15.95
CA TYR A 42 4.71 -14.33 14.51
C TYR A 42 3.85 -13.27 13.82
N GLN A 43 2.79 -12.79 14.49
CA GLN A 43 1.95 -11.71 13.97
C GLN A 43 2.73 -10.40 13.90
N PHE A 44 3.57 -10.13 14.90
CA PHE A 44 4.46 -8.97 14.89
C PHE A 44 5.50 -9.07 13.76
N ALA A 45 6.13 -10.24 13.56
CA ALA A 45 7.11 -10.44 12.50
C ALA A 45 6.50 -10.29 11.10
N PHE A 46 5.31 -10.85 10.88
CA PHE A 46 4.57 -10.70 9.62
C PHE A 46 4.11 -9.25 9.39
N GLY A 47 3.61 -8.59 10.43
CA GLY A 47 3.26 -7.16 10.39
C GLY A 47 4.49 -6.29 10.12
N GLY A 48 5.63 -6.61 10.74
CA GLY A 48 6.89 -5.89 10.57
C GLY A 48 7.49 -6.03 9.18
N SER A 49 7.50 -7.24 8.60
CA SER A 49 7.99 -7.45 7.23
C SER A 49 7.08 -6.78 6.20
N CYS A 50 5.77 -6.89 6.35
CA CYS A 50 4.80 -6.19 5.52
C CYS A 50 4.96 -4.67 5.67
N GLY A 51 5.09 -4.18 6.90
CA GLY A 51 5.34 -2.76 7.20
C GLY A 51 6.61 -2.25 6.58
N PHE A 52 7.70 -3.02 6.60
CA PHE A 52 8.96 -2.65 5.96
C PHE A 52 8.82 -2.44 4.45
N VAL A 53 8.17 -3.39 3.76
CA VAL A 53 7.92 -3.27 2.31
C VAL A 53 7.03 -2.07 2.00
N VAL A 54 5.95 -1.88 2.76
CA VAL A 54 5.04 -0.73 2.61
C VAL A 54 5.76 0.59 2.86
N GLY A 55 6.55 0.68 3.93
CA GLY A 55 7.32 1.88 4.29
C GLY A 55 8.35 2.27 3.23
N TYR A 56 9.00 1.28 2.62
CA TYR A 56 9.92 1.50 1.50
C TYR A 56 9.23 2.08 0.27
N ILE A 57 8.09 1.50 -0.14
CA ILE A 57 7.29 1.99 -1.28
C ILE A 57 6.74 3.38 -0.98
N PHE A 58 6.28 3.62 0.25
CA PHE A 58 5.74 4.90 0.68
C PHE A 58 6.79 6.01 0.71
N SER A 59 8.02 5.74 1.17
CA SER A 59 9.12 6.72 1.18
C SER A 59 9.42 7.24 -0.23
N ARG A 60 9.50 6.32 -1.21
CA ARG A 60 9.75 6.69 -2.60
C ARG A 60 8.58 7.46 -3.23
N THR A 61 7.35 6.98 -3.02
CA THR A 61 6.15 7.57 -3.63
C THR A 61 5.85 8.95 -3.02
N SER A 62 6.03 9.13 -1.71
CA SER A 62 5.76 10.40 -1.03
C SER A 62 6.74 11.51 -1.44
N ARG A 63 8.02 11.19 -1.67
CA ARG A 63 8.99 12.14 -2.24
C ARG A 63 8.53 12.65 -3.61
N LEU A 64 8.10 11.75 -4.51
CA LEU A 64 7.58 12.13 -5.83
C LEU A 64 6.29 12.94 -5.72
N LEU A 65 5.36 12.52 -4.86
CA LEU A 65 4.08 13.20 -4.65
C LEU A 65 4.27 14.60 -4.06
N SER A 66 5.22 14.76 -3.13
CA SER A 66 5.59 16.05 -2.53
C SER A 66 6.17 17.02 -3.56
N ILE A 67 7.10 16.55 -4.40
CA ILE A 67 7.67 17.36 -5.47
C ILE A 67 6.57 17.76 -6.48
N ALA A 68 5.74 16.81 -6.91
CA ALA A 68 4.65 17.09 -7.84
C ALA A 68 3.65 18.11 -7.26
N THR A 69 3.26 17.92 -6.00
CA THR A 69 2.34 18.83 -5.30
C THR A 69 2.98 20.21 -5.10
N GLY A 70 4.26 20.29 -4.73
CA GLY A 70 4.98 21.55 -4.57
C GLY A 70 5.14 22.33 -5.87
N VAL A 71 5.53 21.65 -6.96
CA VAL A 71 5.62 22.25 -8.30
C VAL A 71 4.25 22.75 -8.76
N SER A 72 3.18 21.98 -8.52
CA SER A 72 1.81 22.39 -8.81
C SER A 72 1.43 23.69 -8.10
N ILE A 73 1.78 23.84 -6.82
CA ILE A 73 1.48 25.04 -6.03
C ILE A 73 2.25 26.26 -6.56
N VAL A 74 3.54 26.12 -6.89
CA VAL A 74 4.36 27.23 -7.42
C VAL A 74 3.80 27.74 -8.75
N ILE A 75 3.43 26.82 -9.65
CA ILE A 75 2.79 27.15 -10.94
C ILE A 75 1.45 27.84 -10.67
N PHE A 76 0.62 27.30 -9.77
CA PHE A 76 -0.68 27.89 -9.44
C PHE A 76 -0.56 29.32 -8.89
N GLN A 77 0.42 29.57 -8.02
CA GLN A 77 0.70 30.91 -7.48
C GLN A 77 1.13 31.89 -8.58
N TYR A 78 1.94 31.44 -9.54
CA TYR A 78 2.32 32.24 -10.70
C TYR A 78 1.11 32.58 -11.59
N LEU A 79 0.21 31.64 -11.83
CA LEU A 79 -1.02 31.90 -12.59
C LEU A 79 -1.96 32.88 -11.88
N ILE A 80 -2.08 32.78 -10.55
CA ILE A 80 -2.86 33.75 -9.75
C ILE A 80 -2.24 35.14 -9.87
N TYR A 81 -0.92 35.28 -9.71
CA TYR A 81 -0.24 36.57 -9.82
C TYR A 81 -0.45 37.22 -11.20
N LYS A 82 -0.41 36.41 -12.26
CA LYS A 82 -0.64 36.87 -13.63
C LYS A 82 -2.12 37.18 -13.92
N GLY A 83 -3.04 36.85 -13.01
CA GLY A 83 -4.47 37.11 -13.12
C GLY A 83 -5.24 36.17 -14.05
N TYR A 84 -4.65 35.03 -14.46
CA TYR A 84 -5.26 34.13 -15.45
C TYR A 84 -6.32 33.20 -14.83
N ILE A 85 -6.24 32.90 -13.53
CA ILE A 85 -7.12 31.94 -12.86
C ILE A 85 -8.07 32.67 -11.92
N ARG A 86 -9.38 32.51 -12.14
CA ARG A 86 -10.41 32.78 -11.13
C ARG A 86 -10.66 31.48 -10.37
N PHE A 87 -10.45 31.50 -9.06
CA PHE A 87 -10.75 30.38 -8.18
C PHE A 87 -12.28 30.17 -8.16
N ASN A 88 -12.76 29.08 -8.75
CA ASN A 88 -14.18 28.75 -8.79
C ASN A 88 -14.43 27.49 -7.96
N GLU A 89 -14.72 27.70 -6.68
CA GLU A 89 -15.00 26.64 -5.70
C GLU A 89 -16.11 25.70 -6.18
N THR A 90 -17.15 26.24 -6.83
CA THR A 90 -18.30 25.44 -7.27
C THR A 90 -17.94 24.38 -8.32
N ARG A 91 -16.91 24.59 -9.15
CA ARG A 91 -16.46 23.53 -10.08
C ARG A 91 -15.71 22.43 -9.32
N ILE A 92 -14.81 22.83 -8.42
CA ILE A 92 -14.03 21.88 -7.62
C ILE A 92 -14.95 21.03 -6.74
N GLU A 93 -15.94 21.63 -6.07
CA GLU A 93 -16.91 20.89 -5.26
C GLU A 93 -17.72 19.90 -6.09
N ARG A 94 -18.14 20.29 -7.30
CA ARG A 94 -18.85 19.38 -8.21
C ARG A 94 -17.97 18.23 -8.66
N ASP A 95 -16.71 18.49 -9.02
CA ASP A 95 -15.77 17.46 -9.46
C ASP A 95 -15.46 16.49 -8.31
N VAL A 96 -15.21 17.01 -7.09
CA VAL A 96 -15.00 16.20 -5.88
C VAL A 96 -16.24 15.39 -5.55
N ARG A 97 -17.44 15.97 -5.66
CA ARG A 97 -18.70 15.26 -5.42
C ARG A 97 -18.92 14.14 -6.43
N ASN A 98 -18.70 14.40 -7.72
CA ASN A 98 -18.83 13.39 -8.77
C ASN A 98 -17.83 12.25 -8.57
N LEU A 99 -16.56 12.55 -8.24
CA LEU A 99 -15.55 11.53 -7.92
C LEU A 99 -15.95 10.71 -6.70
N ARG A 100 -16.43 11.36 -5.64
CA ARG A 100 -16.91 10.68 -4.44
C ARG A 100 -18.07 9.75 -4.78
N GLU A 101 -19.03 10.20 -5.57
CA GLU A 101 -20.19 9.42 -5.96
C GLU A 101 -19.80 8.22 -6.84
N SER A 102 -18.88 8.39 -7.79
CA SER A 102 -18.32 7.29 -8.58
C SER A 102 -17.64 6.24 -7.70
N VAL A 103 -16.77 6.66 -6.77
CA VAL A 103 -16.07 5.73 -5.86
C VAL A 103 -17.05 5.00 -4.94
N LEU A 104 -18.05 5.69 -4.41
CA LEU A 104 -19.09 5.08 -3.58
C LEU A 104 -19.94 4.08 -4.38
N SER A 105 -20.24 4.39 -5.63
CA SER A 105 -20.99 3.50 -6.53
C SER A 105 -20.21 2.22 -6.87
N GLU A 106 -18.89 2.33 -7.11
CA GLU A 106 -18.04 1.17 -7.40
C GLU A 106 -17.86 0.26 -6.18
N LEU A 107 -17.79 0.83 -4.98
CA LEU A 107 -17.66 0.06 -3.74
C LEU A 107 -19.01 -0.49 -3.25
N GLY A 108 -20.13 -0.10 -3.85
CA GLY A 108 -21.48 -0.50 -3.43
C GLY A 108 -21.85 0.01 -2.03
N VAL A 109 -21.19 1.07 -1.54
CA VAL A 109 -21.42 1.61 -0.20
C VAL A 109 -22.14 2.94 -0.30
N THR A 110 -23.41 3.01 0.11
CA THR A 110 -24.25 4.23 0.08
C THR A 110 -23.86 5.28 1.15
N GLY A 111 -22.67 5.20 1.76
CA GLY A 111 -22.38 5.88 3.03
C GLY A 111 -20.96 6.40 3.20
N SER A 112 -20.70 6.95 4.39
CA SER A 112 -19.35 7.35 4.80
C SER A 112 -18.47 6.10 4.93
N LEU A 113 -17.61 5.86 3.94
CA LEU A 113 -16.50 4.89 4.04
C LEU A 113 -15.50 5.24 5.16
N LEU A 114 -15.58 6.46 5.70
CA LEU A 114 -14.72 6.90 6.79
C LEU A 114 -15.15 6.17 8.08
N PRO A 115 -14.33 5.23 8.60
CA PRO A 115 -14.60 4.64 9.89
C PRO A 115 -14.62 5.75 10.94
N LYS A 116 -15.57 5.68 11.88
CA LYS A 116 -15.65 6.70 12.94
C LYS A 116 -14.34 6.69 13.72
N GLU A 117 -13.87 7.87 14.12
CA GLU A 117 -12.65 8.03 14.92
C GLU A 117 -12.57 7.05 16.12
N LYS A 118 -13.71 6.84 16.79
CA LYS A 118 -13.83 5.91 17.93
C LYS A 118 -13.66 4.45 17.53
N GLU A 119 -14.16 4.08 16.35
CA GLU A 119 -13.97 2.75 15.79
C GLU A 119 -12.50 2.53 15.45
N ILE A 120 -11.86 3.49 14.76
CA ILE A 120 -10.42 3.43 14.44
C ILE A 120 -9.60 3.24 15.71
N GLN A 121 -9.84 4.05 16.75
CA GLN A 121 -9.14 3.90 18.03
C GLN A 121 -9.40 2.54 18.67
N THR A 122 -10.63 2.02 18.61
CA THR A 122 -10.97 0.70 19.14
C THR A 122 -10.28 -0.42 18.37
N PHE A 123 -10.22 -0.33 17.04
CA PHE A 123 -9.51 -1.26 16.16
C PHE A 123 -8.01 -1.23 16.39
N LEU A 124 -7.41 -0.03 16.50
CA LEU A 124 -6.00 0.16 16.80
C LEU A 124 -5.65 -0.41 18.18
N LYS A 125 -6.48 -0.14 19.20
CA LYS A 125 -6.26 -0.65 20.55
C LYS A 125 -6.37 -2.17 20.61
N LYS A 126 -7.34 -2.76 19.88
CA LYS A 126 -7.54 -4.21 19.81
C LYS A 126 -6.38 -4.92 19.09
N ASN A 127 -5.85 -4.31 18.03
CA ASN A 127 -4.79 -4.87 17.20
C ASN A 127 -3.43 -4.19 17.44
N VAL A 128 -3.24 -3.59 18.61
CA VAL A 128 -2.08 -2.74 18.90
C VAL A 128 -0.76 -3.46 18.68
N TYR A 129 -0.70 -4.78 18.90
CA TYR A 129 0.50 -5.58 18.67
C TYR A 129 0.82 -5.77 17.18
N THR A 130 -0.19 -6.00 16.35
CA THR A 130 0.01 -6.11 14.90
C THR A 130 0.32 -4.74 14.30
N PHE A 131 -0.40 -3.70 14.74
CA PHE A 131 -0.17 -2.32 14.31
C PHE A 131 1.16 -1.76 14.80
N SER A 132 1.65 -2.12 15.99
CA SER A 132 2.95 -1.66 16.48
C SER A 132 4.09 -2.26 15.66
N GLY A 133 3.99 -3.54 15.27
CA GLY A 133 4.94 -4.18 14.36
C GLY A 133 4.89 -3.56 12.97
N LEU A 134 3.68 -3.34 12.45
CA LEU A 134 3.48 -2.65 11.18
C LEU A 134 4.06 -1.22 11.21
N ALA A 135 3.78 -0.44 12.25
CA ALA A 135 4.26 0.92 12.40
C ALA A 135 5.78 0.98 12.55
N ALA A 136 6.36 0.11 13.40
CA ALA A 136 7.81 0.00 13.55
C ALA A 136 8.49 -0.42 12.24
N GLY A 137 7.93 -1.42 11.54
CA GLY A 137 8.42 -1.87 10.25
C GLY A 137 8.33 -0.78 9.18
N THR A 138 7.20 -0.06 9.12
CA THR A 138 6.99 1.07 8.21
C THR A 138 7.99 2.19 8.49
N PHE A 139 8.21 2.53 9.75
CA PHE A 139 9.17 3.55 10.16
C PHE A 139 10.61 3.15 9.82
N LEU A 140 10.97 1.88 10.06
CA LEU A 140 12.28 1.33 9.73
C LEU A 140 12.50 1.28 8.21
N GLY A 141 11.49 0.90 7.44
CA GLY A 141 11.51 0.94 5.97
C GLY A 141 11.59 2.36 5.43
N TYR A 142 10.97 3.33 6.09
CA TYR A 142 11.09 4.75 5.75
C TYR A 142 12.51 5.29 6.02
N GLY A 143 13.09 4.97 7.19
CA GLY A 143 14.42 5.44 7.58
C GLY A 143 15.58 4.83 6.77
N LEU A 144 15.42 3.62 6.25
CA LEU A 144 16.42 2.97 5.40
C LEU A 144 16.38 3.45 3.93
N SER A 145 15.33 4.17 3.50
CA SER A 145 15.05 4.49 2.09
C SER A 145 15.31 5.92 1.66
#